data_AF-A0A258MHX7-F1
#
_entry.id   AF-A0A258MHX7-F1
#
_cell.length_a   1.000
_cell.length_b   1.000
_cell.length_c   1.000
_cell.angle_alpha   90.00
_cell.angle_beta   90.00
_cell.angle_gamma   90.00
#
_symmetry.space_group_name_H-M   'P 1'
#
loop_
_entity.id
_entity.type
_entity.pdbx_description
1 polymer ?
#
loop_
_entity_poly.entity_id
_entity_poly.type
_entity_poly.pdbx_seq_one_letter_code
_entity_poly.pdbx_strand_id
1 'polypeptide(L)'
;MNLSLRPWILAAGFLSFSAFAEPGENTYKQVCAACHGSGVLNAPKLGDKAKWAPLIAEGQVTLTAHAYVGVRAMPAKGGNPNLTVEGFSDAVAYMANKAGGSWKTPDAKTIAAINKEIETRKAGLNKKP
;
A
#
# COMPACT_ATOMS: atom_id res chain seq x y z
N MET A 1 -1.32 45.91 48.13
CA MET A 1 -1.95 45.85 46.80
C MET A 1 -1.11 46.68 45.85
N ASN A 2 -0.43 46.04 44.88
CA ASN A 2 -0.26 46.49 43.49
C ASN A 2 0.87 45.70 42.81
N LEU A 3 0.46 44.95 41.78
CA LEU A 3 1.25 44.09 40.91
C LEU A 3 2.21 44.92 40.06
N SER A 4 3.51 44.63 40.12
CA SER A 4 4.47 45.02 39.09
C SER A 4 4.52 43.92 38.03
N LEU A 5 3.96 44.20 36.85
CA LEU A 5 3.93 43.27 35.72
C LEU A 5 5.29 43.21 35.03
N ARG A 6 5.93 42.05 35.07
CA ARG A 6 6.95 41.65 34.08
C ARG A 6 6.23 40.99 32.90
N PRO A 7 6.37 41.47 31.65
CA PRO A 7 5.85 40.75 30.50
C PRO A 7 6.80 39.58 30.23
N TRP A 8 6.38 38.37 30.62
CA TRP A 8 7.03 37.16 30.17
C TRP A 8 6.72 37.00 28.69
N ILE A 9 7.76 37.13 27.88
CA ILE A 9 7.79 36.84 26.45
C ILE A 9 7.31 35.39 26.27
N LEU A 10 6.07 35.20 25.80
CA LEU A 10 5.62 33.92 25.26
C LEU A 10 5.72 34.00 23.74
N ALA A 11 6.92 33.71 23.23
CA ALA A 11 7.07 33.31 21.85
C ALA A 11 6.46 31.91 21.68
N ALA A 12 5.18 31.84 21.33
CA ALA A 12 4.53 30.61 20.92
C ALA A 12 5.07 30.22 19.54
N GLY A 13 6.08 29.34 19.51
CA GLY A 13 6.55 28.70 18.30
C GLY A 13 5.48 27.75 17.76
N PHE A 14 4.92 28.07 16.60
CA PHE A 14 4.06 27.16 15.85
C PHE A 14 4.93 26.01 15.30
N LEU A 15 4.85 24.83 15.94
CA LEU A 15 5.35 23.60 15.34
C LEU A 15 4.39 23.20 14.20
N SER A 16 4.75 23.58 12.98
CA SER A 16 4.07 23.09 11.77
C SER A 16 4.28 21.58 11.64
N PHE A 17 3.21 20.81 11.85
CA PHE A 17 3.21 19.37 11.60
C PHE A 17 2.90 19.14 10.13
N SER A 18 3.92 18.91 9.30
CA SER A 18 3.72 18.49 7.91
C SER A 18 3.15 17.08 7.89
N ALA A 19 1.89 16.93 7.48
CA ALA A 19 1.30 15.63 7.18
C ALA A 19 1.94 15.07 5.90
N PHE A 20 2.93 14.19 6.05
CA PHE A 20 3.41 13.39 4.92
C PHE A 20 2.33 12.35 4.57
N ALA A 21 1.94 12.30 3.30
CA ALA A 21 1.02 11.27 2.81
C ALA A 21 1.59 9.87 3.10
N GLU A 22 0.73 8.91 3.48
CA GLU A 22 1.20 7.55 3.76
C GLU A 22 1.81 6.93 2.49
N PRO A 23 2.95 6.21 2.59
CA PRO A 23 3.53 5.53 1.44
C PRO A 23 2.49 4.68 0.71
N GLY A 24 2.43 4.80 -0.61
CA GLY A 24 1.50 4.04 -1.45
C GLY A 24 0.08 4.60 -1.57
N GLU A 25 -0.32 5.57 -0.72
CA GLU A 25 -1.66 6.16 -0.79
C GLU A 25 -1.92 6.82 -2.16
N ASN A 26 -0.93 7.54 -2.69
CA ASN A 26 -1.07 8.19 -3.99
C ASN A 26 -1.23 7.17 -5.14
N THR A 27 -0.40 6.12 -5.15
CA THR A 27 -0.53 5.03 -6.14
C THR A 27 -1.89 4.33 -6.00
N TYR A 28 -2.34 4.06 -4.78
CA TYR A 28 -3.67 3.50 -4.54
C TYR A 28 -4.75 4.38 -5.18
N LYS A 29 -4.73 5.69 -4.90
CA LYS A 29 -5.72 6.64 -5.44
C LYS A 29 -5.71 6.69 -6.96
N GLN A 30 -4.53 6.70 -7.58
CA GLN A 30 -4.37 6.85 -9.02
C GLN A 30 -4.62 5.57 -9.83
N VAL A 31 -4.33 4.40 -9.25
CA VAL A 31 -4.33 3.13 -10.00
C VAL A 31 -5.32 2.12 -9.42
N CYS A 32 -5.29 1.90 -8.10
CA CYS A 32 -5.97 0.77 -7.48
C CYS A 32 -7.44 1.06 -7.12
N ALA A 33 -7.74 2.31 -6.77
CA ALA A 33 -9.03 2.74 -6.22
C ALA A 33 -10.20 2.55 -7.19
N ALA A 34 -9.95 2.59 -8.50
CA ALA A 34 -10.96 2.37 -9.53
C ALA A 34 -11.72 1.05 -9.33
N CYS A 35 -11.03 0.00 -8.85
CA CYS A 35 -11.65 -1.29 -8.57
C CYS A 35 -11.82 -1.53 -7.06
N HIS A 36 -10.80 -1.21 -6.26
CA HIS A 36 -10.78 -1.53 -4.83
C HIS A 36 -11.50 -0.51 -3.95
N GLY A 37 -11.92 0.64 -4.48
CA GLY A 37 -12.72 1.61 -3.74
C GLY A 37 -14.17 1.13 -3.53
N SER A 38 -14.82 0.67 -4.60
CA SER A 38 -16.22 0.22 -4.57
C SER A 38 -16.38 -1.31 -4.66
N GLY A 39 -15.33 -2.06 -5.00
CA GLY A 39 -15.33 -3.51 -5.14
C GLY A 39 -15.80 -3.99 -6.52
N VAL A 40 -15.43 -3.28 -7.58
CA VAL A 40 -15.73 -3.63 -8.98
C VAL A 40 -15.25 -5.05 -9.28
N LEU A 41 -16.07 -5.84 -9.99
CA LEU A 41 -15.77 -7.24 -10.33
C LEU A 41 -15.38 -8.11 -9.12
N ASN A 42 -15.99 -7.85 -7.97
CA ASN A 42 -15.71 -8.51 -6.68
C ASN A 42 -14.29 -8.25 -6.13
N ALA A 43 -13.62 -7.17 -6.54
CA ALA A 43 -12.37 -6.75 -5.94
C ALA A 43 -12.52 -6.57 -4.40
N PRO A 44 -11.54 -6.99 -3.60
CA PRO A 44 -11.57 -6.78 -2.15
C PRO A 44 -11.51 -5.29 -1.86
N LYS A 45 -12.57 -4.74 -1.23
CA LYS A 45 -12.69 -3.30 -0.99
C LYS A 45 -11.63 -2.86 0.02
N LEU A 46 -11.11 -1.64 -0.13
CA LEU A 46 -10.23 -1.05 0.87
C LEU A 46 -10.93 -1.06 2.24
N GLY A 47 -10.24 -1.56 3.27
CA GLY A 47 -10.77 -1.62 4.64
C GLY A 47 -11.70 -2.80 4.94
N ASP A 48 -12.03 -3.64 3.95
CA ASP A 48 -12.81 -4.86 4.18
C ASP A 48 -11.96 -5.93 4.87
N LYS A 49 -11.88 -5.87 6.20
CA LYS A 49 -11.04 -6.76 7.00
C LYS A 49 -11.34 -8.24 6.76
N ALA A 50 -12.60 -8.59 6.52
CA ALA A 50 -13.01 -9.98 6.32
C ALA A 50 -12.45 -10.54 5.01
N LYS A 51 -12.51 -9.77 3.92
CA LYS A 51 -11.93 -10.17 2.63
C LYS A 51 -10.41 -10.13 2.62
N TRP A 52 -9.80 -9.18 3.33
CA TRP A 52 -8.35 -9.01 3.34
C TRP A 52 -7.62 -9.95 4.30
N ALA A 53 -8.24 -10.39 5.40
CA ALA A 53 -7.59 -11.28 6.37
C ALA A 53 -6.92 -12.52 5.74
N PRO A 54 -7.57 -13.33 4.89
CA PRO A 54 -6.91 -14.47 4.25
C PRO A 54 -5.80 -14.04 3.28
N LEU A 55 -5.95 -12.90 2.59
CA LEU A 55 -4.94 -12.39 1.66
C LEU A 55 -3.68 -11.91 2.41
N ILE A 56 -3.87 -11.24 3.55
CA ILE A 56 -2.78 -10.79 4.41
C ILE A 56 -2.02 -12.01 4.98
N ALA A 57 -2.72 -13.11 5.27
CA ALA A 57 -2.11 -14.34 5.74
C ALA A 57 -1.21 -15.04 4.70
N GLU A 58 -1.41 -14.79 3.39
CA GLU A 58 -0.48 -15.25 2.33
C GLU A 58 0.90 -14.57 2.45
N GLY A 59 0.96 -13.42 3.13
CA GLY A 59 2.17 -12.66 3.37
C GLY A 59 2.48 -11.61 2.30
N GLN A 60 3.25 -10.60 2.70
CA GLN A 60 3.51 -9.40 1.90
C GLN A 60 4.15 -9.72 0.55
N VAL A 61 5.13 -10.63 0.49
CA VAL A 61 5.85 -10.97 -0.74
C VAL A 61 4.92 -11.65 -1.76
N THR A 62 4.27 -12.74 -1.35
CA THR A 62 3.41 -13.54 -2.22
C THR A 62 2.23 -12.74 -2.75
N LEU A 63 1.47 -12.09 -1.85
CA LEU A 63 0.29 -11.34 -2.25
C LEU A 63 0.66 -10.24 -3.24
N THR A 64 1.73 -9.48 -2.96
CA THR A 64 2.18 -8.38 -3.81
C THR A 64 2.62 -8.88 -5.18
N ALA A 65 3.47 -9.91 -5.22
CA ALA A 65 3.98 -10.46 -6.48
C ALA A 65 2.86 -11.02 -7.36
N HIS A 66 1.91 -11.76 -6.78
CA HIS A 66 0.81 -12.36 -7.53
C HIS A 66 -0.15 -11.30 -8.06
N ALA A 67 -0.48 -10.30 -7.24
CA ALA A 67 -1.28 -9.16 -7.67
C ALA A 67 -0.58 -8.33 -8.76
N TYR A 68 0.76 -8.18 -8.69
CA TYR A 68 1.54 -7.48 -9.72
C TYR A 68 1.53 -8.22 -11.06
N VAL A 69 1.58 -9.56 -11.04
CA VAL A 69 1.44 -10.38 -12.26
C VAL A 69 0.00 -10.35 -12.81
N GLY A 70 -0.99 -10.13 -11.95
CA GLY A 70 -2.40 -10.15 -12.27
C GLY A 70 -3.08 -11.42 -11.75
N VAL A 71 -4.31 -11.28 -11.29
CA VAL A 71 -5.07 -12.37 -10.66
C VAL A 71 -6.56 -12.23 -10.93
N ARG A 72 -7.19 -13.29 -11.47
CA ARG A 72 -8.61 -13.28 -11.86
C ARG A 72 -8.89 -12.10 -12.80
N ALA A 73 -9.78 -11.19 -12.41
CA ALA A 73 -10.12 -9.98 -13.17
C ALA A 73 -9.16 -8.80 -12.92
N MET A 74 -8.22 -8.92 -11.98
CA MET A 74 -7.23 -7.88 -11.71
C MET A 74 -6.13 -7.93 -12.78
N PRO A 75 -5.97 -6.88 -13.60
CA PRO A 75 -4.94 -6.84 -14.63
C PRO A 75 -3.53 -6.75 -14.02
N ALA A 76 -2.53 -7.18 -14.79
CA ALA A 76 -1.13 -7.03 -14.42
C ALA A 76 -0.81 -5.58 -14.06
N LYS A 77 0.03 -5.38 -13.02
CA LYS A 77 0.45 -4.07 -12.50
C LYS A 77 -0.72 -3.15 -12.12
N GLY A 78 -1.89 -3.71 -11.82
CA GLY A 78 -3.10 -2.92 -11.57
C GLY A 78 -3.63 -2.17 -12.80
N GLY A 79 -3.20 -2.55 -14.01
CA GLY A 79 -3.64 -1.96 -15.27
C GLY A 79 -2.78 -0.78 -15.74
N ASN A 80 -1.76 -0.38 -14.98
CA ASN A 80 -0.79 0.63 -15.40
C ASN A 80 0.52 -0.05 -15.84
N PRO A 81 0.83 -0.11 -17.15
CA PRO A 81 2.03 -0.79 -17.65
C PRO A 81 3.34 -0.18 -17.15
N ASN A 82 3.31 1.10 -16.78
CA ASN A 82 4.48 1.87 -16.31
C ASN A 82 4.66 1.83 -14.79
N LEU A 83 3.76 1.18 -14.05
CA LEU A 83 3.88 1.09 -12.59
C LEU A 83 5.02 0.14 -12.19
N THR A 84 5.97 0.67 -11.43
CA THR A 84 7.11 -0.11 -10.93
C THR A 84 6.68 -1.06 -9.83
N VAL A 85 7.54 -2.03 -9.52
CA VAL A 85 7.27 -2.98 -8.43
C VAL A 85 7.24 -2.25 -7.09
N GLU A 86 8.12 -1.28 -6.87
CA GLU A 86 8.17 -0.47 -5.64
C GLU A 86 6.85 0.29 -5.43
N GLY A 87 6.44 1.07 -6.43
CA GLY A 87 5.21 1.88 -6.33
C GLY A 87 3.95 1.02 -6.15
N PHE A 88 3.90 -0.15 -6.80
CA PHE A 88 2.82 -1.10 -6.59
C PHE A 88 2.87 -1.73 -5.19
N SER A 89 4.06 -2.11 -4.72
CA SER A 89 4.23 -2.77 -3.43
C SER A 89 3.88 -1.83 -2.27
N ASP A 90 4.20 -0.54 -2.39
CA ASP A 90 3.77 0.48 -1.44
C ASP A 90 2.23 0.58 -1.39
N ALA A 91 1.57 0.59 -2.56
CA ALA A 91 0.11 0.65 -2.64
C ALA A 91 -0.54 -0.58 -1.99
N VAL A 92 0.02 -1.77 -2.24
CA VAL A 92 -0.48 -3.01 -1.63
C VAL A 92 -0.29 -3.00 -0.11
N ALA A 93 0.86 -2.53 0.39
CA ALA A 93 1.10 -2.35 1.82
C ALA A 93 0.10 -1.38 2.45
N TYR A 94 -0.14 -0.22 1.81
CA TYR A 94 -1.17 0.72 2.21
C TYR A 94 -2.53 0.04 2.33
N MET A 95 -2.97 -0.67 1.27
CA MET A 95 -4.29 -1.32 1.24
C MET A 95 -4.45 -2.39 2.31
N ALA A 96 -3.44 -3.24 2.49
CA ALA A 96 -3.42 -4.26 3.53
C ALA A 96 -3.53 -3.63 4.93
N ASN A 97 -2.79 -2.54 5.18
CA ASN A 97 -2.80 -1.84 6.47
C ASN A 97 -4.15 -1.19 6.76
N LYS A 98 -4.80 -0.58 5.76
CA LYS A 98 -6.18 -0.08 5.92
C LYS A 98 -7.18 -1.19 6.25
N ALA A 99 -6.85 -2.44 5.92
CA ALA A 99 -7.69 -3.61 6.17
C ALA A 99 -7.24 -4.47 7.37
N GLY A 100 -6.39 -3.94 8.26
CA GLY A 100 -5.99 -4.61 9.50
C GLY A 100 -4.64 -5.35 9.43
N GLY A 101 -3.91 -5.21 8.33
CA GLY A 101 -2.50 -5.59 8.24
C GLY A 101 -1.58 -4.62 8.98
N SER A 102 -0.32 -5.02 9.12
CA SER A 102 0.75 -4.21 9.74
C SER A 102 2.05 -4.37 8.97
N TRP A 103 1.96 -4.25 7.64
CA TRP A 103 3.10 -4.35 6.73
C TRP A 103 3.88 -3.04 6.70
N LYS A 104 5.20 -3.17 6.65
CA LYS A 104 6.09 -2.02 6.44
C LYS A 104 6.14 -1.69 4.96
N THR A 105 6.52 -0.46 4.65
CA THR A 105 7.06 -0.12 3.32
C THR A 105 8.15 -1.13 2.96
N PRO A 106 8.04 -1.83 1.81
CA PRO A 106 9.04 -2.80 1.39
C PRO A 106 10.44 -2.18 1.28
N ASP A 107 11.40 -2.75 2.00
CA ASP A 107 12.81 -2.42 1.82
C ASP A 107 13.42 -3.13 0.60
N ALA A 108 14.68 -2.83 0.29
CA ALA A 108 15.37 -3.43 -0.85
C ALA A 108 15.38 -4.97 -0.82
N LYS A 109 15.47 -5.58 0.37
CA LYS A 109 15.42 -7.03 0.54
C LYS A 109 14.04 -7.59 0.19
N THR A 110 12.99 -6.92 0.65
CA THR A 110 11.60 -7.29 0.38
C THR A 110 11.28 -7.13 -1.10
N ILE A 111 11.74 -6.04 -1.73
CA ILE A 111 11.61 -5.82 -3.19
C ILE A 111 12.33 -6.92 -3.98
N ALA A 112 13.55 -7.31 -3.58
CA ALA A 112 14.25 -8.42 -4.21
C ALA A 112 13.48 -9.75 -4.11
N ALA A 113 12.87 -10.01 -2.95
CA ALA A 113 12.02 -11.20 -2.75
C ALA A 113 10.75 -11.15 -3.62
N ILE A 114 10.09 -10.00 -3.71
CA ILE A 114 8.92 -9.78 -4.57
C ILE A 114 9.28 -10.02 -6.04
N ASN A 115 10.39 -9.45 -6.51
CA ASN A 115 10.86 -9.67 -7.89
C ASN A 115 11.15 -11.14 -8.17
N LYS A 116 11.78 -11.86 -7.25
CA LYS A 116 12.01 -13.30 -7.39
C LYS A 116 10.69 -14.09 -7.48
N GLU A 117 9.70 -13.73 -6.67
CA GLU A 117 8.39 -14.38 -6.69
C GLU A 117 7.60 -14.03 -7.96
N ILE A 118 7.70 -12.80 -8.47
CA ILE A 118 7.11 -12.40 -9.76
C ILE A 118 7.63 -13.31 -10.88
N GLU A 119 8.95 -13.51 -10.96
CA GLU A 119 9.55 -14.37 -11.99
C GLU A 119 9.13 -15.84 -11.82
N THR A 120 9.08 -16.32 -10.57
CA THR A 120 8.59 -17.67 -10.26
C THR A 120 7.14 -17.86 -10.72
N ARG A 121 6.27 -16.88 -10.42
CA ARG A 121 4.86 -16.90 -10.79
C ARG A 121 4.67 -16.88 -12.30
N LYS A 122 5.37 -16.00 -13.02
CA LYS A 122 5.35 -15.95 -14.49
C LYS A 122 5.80 -17.27 -15.12
N ALA A 123 6.90 -17.84 -14.63
CA ALA A 123 7.38 -19.14 -15.09
C ALA A 123 6.35 -20.25 -14.86
N GLY A 124 5.63 -20.22 -13.73
CA GLY A 124 4.55 -21.16 -13.44
C GLY A 124 3.34 -21.01 -14.38
N LEU A 125 3.00 -19.78 -14.78
CA LEU A 125 1.92 -19.51 -15.73
C LEU A 125 2.27 -20.00 -17.15
N ASN A 126 3.52 -19.86 -17.55
CA ASN A 126 4.01 -20.30 -18.87
C ASN A 126 4.15 -21.83 -19.00
N LYS A 127 4.07 -22.56 -17.89
CA LYS A 127 4.13 -24.03 -17.85
C LYS A 127 2.76 -24.70 -17.82
N LYS A 128 1.67 -23.93 -17.85
CA LYS A 128 0.33 -24.49 -17.90
C LYS A 128 0.13 -25.15 -19.29
N PRO A 129 -0.26 -26.43 -19.37
CA PRO A 129 -0.47 -27.12 -20.65
C PRO A 129 -1.60 -26.50 -21.46
#